data_AF-A0A0R3LIQ5-F1
#
_entry.id   AF-A0A0R3LIQ5-F1
#
_cell.length_a   1.000
_cell.length_b   1.000
_cell.length_c   1.000
_cell.angle_alpha   90.00
_cell.angle_beta   90.00
_cell.angle_gamma   90.00
#
_symmetry.space_group_name_H-M   'P 1'
#
loop_
_entity.id
_entity.type
_entity.pdbx_description
1 polymer ?
#
loop_
_entity_poly.entity_id
_entity_poly.type
_entity_poly.pdbx_seq_one_letter_code
_entity_poly.pdbx_strand_id
1 'polypeptide(L)'
;METNVRELRPKPPETEKITVNLGYVDLGHVDLMVQEGFYSNRTDFIRTAIRNQLERHADVVKQSTARKSLDLGLRNYSREDLEAVQRAGEMLHINVLGLASIAQDVTPELARATIASVSVLGALHASPAVKAALADRTR
;
A
#
# COMPACT_ATOMS: atom_id res chain seq x y z
N MET A 1 -33.66 27.49 1.43
CA MET A 1 -32.92 26.85 2.53
C MET A 1 -31.92 25.90 1.89
N GLU A 2 -30.64 26.25 1.98
CA GLU A 2 -29.54 25.64 1.23
C GLU A 2 -29.26 24.21 1.69
N THR A 3 -29.24 23.28 0.74
CA THR A 3 -28.93 21.86 0.97
C THR A 3 -27.41 21.68 0.97
N ASN A 4 -26.77 21.88 2.13
CA ASN A 4 -25.35 21.54 2.32
C ASN A 4 -25.22 20.03 2.60
N VAL A 5 -25.35 19.20 1.56
CA VAL A 5 -24.90 17.79 1.62
C VAL A 5 -23.39 17.81 1.50
N ARG A 6 -22.68 17.79 2.63
CA ARG A 6 -21.26 17.46 2.63
C ARG A 6 -21.14 16.01 2.18
N GLU A 7 -20.73 15.78 0.93
CA GLU A 7 -20.25 14.48 0.49
C GLU A 7 -19.17 14.02 1.48
N LEU A 8 -19.49 13.00 2.28
CA LEU A 8 -18.53 12.29 3.10
C LEU A 8 -17.54 11.64 2.12
N ARG A 9 -16.41 12.31 1.87
CA ARG A 9 -15.30 11.73 1.11
C ARG A 9 -15.05 10.33 1.67
N PRO A 10 -15.20 9.25 0.87
CA PRO A 10 -15.01 7.91 1.36
C PRO A 10 -13.57 7.79 1.87
N LYS A 11 -13.42 7.44 3.15
CA LYS A 11 -12.11 7.19 3.75
C LYS A 11 -11.46 6.06 2.95
N PRO A 12 -10.22 6.23 2.46
CA PRO A 12 -9.53 5.17 1.76
C PRO A 12 -9.42 3.95 2.69
N PRO A 13 -9.61 2.72 2.17
CA PRO A 13 -9.57 1.52 2.98
C PRO A 13 -8.19 1.38 3.64
N GLU A 14 -8.19 1.12 4.95
CA GLU A 14 -6.95 0.93 5.73
C GLU A 14 -6.32 -0.46 5.53
N THR A 15 -7.01 -1.34 4.79
CA THR A 15 -6.61 -2.72 4.54
C THR A 15 -6.76 -3.09 3.08
N GLU A 16 -5.79 -3.82 2.55
CA GLU A 16 -5.84 -4.37 1.20
C GLU A 16 -6.40 -5.81 1.24
N LYS A 17 -7.35 -6.13 0.35
CA LYS A 17 -7.87 -7.49 0.22
C LYS A 17 -6.90 -8.32 -0.61
N ILE A 18 -6.43 -9.43 -0.04
CA ILE A 18 -5.66 -10.44 -0.76
C ILE A 18 -6.57 -11.63 -1.12
N THR A 19 -6.32 -12.25 -2.27
CA THR A 19 -6.94 -13.53 -2.67
C THR A 19 -5.84 -14.57 -2.76
N VAL A 20 -5.99 -15.69 -2.06
CA VAL A 20 -4.99 -16.76 -2.00
C VAL A 20 -5.66 -18.11 -2.20
N ASN A 21 -4.96 -19.04 -2.85
CA ASN A 21 -5.36 -20.44 -2.91
C ASN A 21 -4.74 -21.19 -1.73
N LEU A 22 -5.51 -22.07 -1.09
CA LEU A 22 -5.06 -22.92 0.01
C LEU A 22 -5.36 -24.39 -0.31
N GLY A 23 -4.50 -25.29 0.16
CA GLY A 23 -4.76 -26.73 0.08
C GLY A 23 -5.98 -27.12 0.91
N TYR A 24 -6.71 -28.15 0.48
CA TYR A 24 -7.95 -28.58 1.16
C TYR A 24 -7.72 -28.97 2.63
N VAL A 25 -6.59 -29.61 2.93
CA VAL A 25 -6.23 -30.01 4.30
C VAL A 25 -5.96 -28.79 5.18
N ASP A 26 -5.18 -27.83 4.69
CA ASP A 26 -4.88 -26.59 5.43
C ASP A 26 -6.16 -25.78 5.67
N LEU A 27 -7.02 -25.65 4.65
CA LEU A 27 -8.32 -25.00 4.81
C LEU A 27 -9.17 -25.68 5.89
N GLY A 28 -9.20 -27.03 5.90
CA GLY A 28 -9.90 -27.79 6.93
C GLY A 28 -9.36 -27.54 8.35
N HIS A 29 -8.04 -27.44 8.52
CA HIS A 29 -7.45 -27.07 9.81
C HIS A 29 -7.81 -25.65 10.24
N VAL A 30 -7.79 -24.69 9.31
CA VAL A 30 -8.23 -23.32 9.60
C VAL A 30 -9.69 -23.29 10.07
N ASP A 31 -10.55 -24.05 9.38
CA ASP A 31 -11.97 -24.14 9.74
C ASP A 31 -12.19 -24.76 11.11
N LEU A 32 -11.48 -25.84 11.43
CA LEU A 32 -11.54 -26.45 12.74
C LEU A 32 -11.11 -25.48 13.84
N MET A 33 -10.02 -24.73 13.65
CA MET A 33 -9.56 -23.75 14.64
C MET A 33 -10.56 -22.61 14.85
N VAL A 34 -11.27 -22.18 13.80
CA VAL A 34 -12.35 -21.20 13.93
C VAL A 34 -13.55 -21.80 14.66
N GLN A 35 -13.92 -23.04 14.33
CA GLN A 35 -15.06 -23.74 14.94
C GLN A 35 -14.85 -23.99 16.45
N GLU A 36 -13.64 -24.34 16.85
CA GLU A 36 -13.25 -24.52 18.26
C GLU A 36 -13.05 -23.20 19.01
N GLY A 37 -13.23 -22.05 18.34
CA GLY A 37 -13.22 -20.73 18.96
C GLY A 37 -11.83 -20.14 19.23
N PHE A 38 -10.75 -20.73 18.70
CA PHE A 38 -9.41 -20.14 18.81
C PHE A 38 -9.29 -18.82 18.04
N TYR A 39 -10.09 -18.65 16.98
CA TYR A 39 -10.15 -17.43 16.17
C TYR A 39 -11.59 -17.06 15.83
N SER A 40 -11.86 -15.76 15.70
CA SER A 40 -13.23 -15.28 15.43
C SER A 40 -13.71 -15.61 14.01
N ASN A 41 -12.80 -15.73 13.04
CA ASN A 41 -13.08 -16.09 11.65
C ASN A 41 -11.78 -16.41 10.89
N ARG A 42 -11.91 -16.91 9.65
CA ARG A 42 -10.75 -17.22 8.76
C ARG A 42 -9.85 -16.01 8.52
N THR A 43 -10.41 -14.83 8.35
CA THR A 43 -9.64 -13.60 8.11
C THR A 43 -8.76 -13.24 9.30
N ASP A 44 -9.27 -13.43 10.51
CA ASP A 44 -8.54 -13.20 11.76
C ASP A 44 -7.38 -14.20 11.93
N PHE A 45 -7.64 -15.49 11.66
CA PHE A 45 -6.60 -16.52 11.60
C PHE A 45 -5.48 -16.13 10.63
N ILE A 46 -5.82 -15.82 9.37
CA ILE A 46 -4.85 -15.50 8.32
C ILE A 46 -4.04 -14.25 8.70
N ARG A 47 -4.71 -13.19 9.19
CA ARG A 47 -4.03 -11.96 9.63
C ARG A 47 -3.05 -12.23 10.78
N THR A 48 -3.45 -13.05 11.74
CA THR A 48 -2.60 -13.43 12.88
C THR A 48 -1.41 -14.27 12.43
N ALA A 49 -1.63 -15.26 11.56
CA ALA A 49 -0.56 -16.09 11.00
C ALA A 49 0.48 -15.25 10.24
N ILE A 50 0.04 -14.28 9.43
CA ILE A 50 0.94 -13.35 8.74
C ILE A 50 1.78 -12.55 9.73
N ARG A 51 1.16 -11.96 10.77
CA ARG A 51 1.87 -11.20 11.81
C ARG A 51 2.92 -12.05 12.52
N ASN A 52 2.58 -13.27 12.90
CA ASN A 52 3.49 -14.19 13.58
C ASN A 52 4.70 -14.56 12.70
N GLN A 53 4.49 -14.76 11.39
CA GLN A 53 5.59 -15.03 10.47
C GLN A 53 6.48 -13.80 10.26
N LEU A 54 5.90 -12.61 10.14
CA LEU A 54 6.68 -11.36 10.03
C LEU A 54 7.51 -11.08 11.29
N GLU A 55 6.95 -11.34 12.48
CA GLU A 55 7.66 -11.20 13.74
C GLU A 55 8.84 -12.19 13.83
N ARG A 56 8.62 -13.46 13.45
CA ARG A 56 9.69 -14.47 13.41
C ARG A 56 10.85 -14.08 12.48
N HIS A 57 10.57 -13.32 11.43
CA HIS A 57 11.56 -12.88 10.44
C HIS A 57 11.92 -11.39 10.56
N ALA A 58 11.62 -10.73 11.69
CA ALA A 58 11.75 -9.29 11.85
C ALA A 58 13.16 -8.77 11.54
N ASP A 59 14.21 -9.47 12.00
CA ASP A 59 15.60 -9.06 11.76
C ASP A 59 15.98 -9.12 10.27
N VAL A 60 15.53 -10.15 9.56
CA VAL A 60 15.76 -10.30 8.12
C VAL A 60 15.07 -9.17 7.36
N VAL A 61 13.81 -8.87 7.73
CA VAL A 61 13.06 -7.76 7.14
C VAL A 61 13.78 -6.43 7.41
N LYS A 62 14.20 -6.17 8.65
CA LYS A 62 14.90 -4.94 9.05
C LYS A 62 16.23 -4.75 8.32
N GLN A 63 17.04 -5.80 8.16
CA GLN A 63 18.28 -5.72 7.38
C GLN A 63 18.00 -5.43 5.90
N SER A 64 16.94 -6.04 5.34
CA SER A 64 16.57 -5.79 3.96
C SER A 64 15.99 -4.40 3.73
N THR A 65 15.22 -3.83 4.65
CA THR A 65 14.69 -2.46 4.53
C THR A 65 15.81 -1.43 4.59
N ALA A 66 16.77 -1.60 5.51
CA ALA A 66 17.95 -0.74 5.59
C ALA A 66 18.78 -0.79 4.31
N ARG A 67 19.08 -1.99 3.79
CA ARG A 67 19.87 -2.16 2.56
C ARG A 67 19.20 -1.56 1.31
N LYS A 68 17.88 -1.59 1.24
CA LYS A 68 17.10 -1.09 0.10
C LYS A 68 16.59 0.35 0.30
N SER A 69 16.93 1.00 1.42
CA SER A 69 16.44 2.33 1.79
C SER A 69 14.91 2.46 1.64
N LEU A 70 14.17 1.46 2.14
CA LEU A 70 12.72 1.42 2.06
C LEU A 70 12.10 2.17 3.23
N ASP A 71 11.25 3.13 2.92
CA ASP A 71 10.39 3.81 3.89
C ASP A 71 9.24 2.88 4.29
N LEU A 72 9.15 2.58 5.58
CA LEU A 72 8.10 1.74 6.14
C LEU A 72 6.82 2.55 6.36
N GLY A 73 5.68 2.03 5.89
CA GLY A 73 4.35 2.52 6.26
C GLY A 73 3.53 3.06 5.09
N LEU A 74 2.68 4.06 5.39
CA LEU A 74 1.76 4.67 4.45
C LEU A 74 2.33 6.04 4.02
N ARG A 75 2.61 6.22 2.73
CA ARG A 75 3.08 7.48 2.15
C ARG A 75 2.00 8.04 1.23
N ASN A 76 1.55 9.25 1.52
CA ASN A 76 0.59 9.97 0.70
C ASN A 76 1.31 11.13 0.01
N TYR A 77 1.13 11.27 -1.30
CA TYR A 77 1.66 12.36 -2.12
C TYR A 77 0.47 13.15 -2.66
N SER A 78 0.32 14.38 -2.19
CA SER A 78 -0.69 15.31 -2.69
C SER A 78 -0.21 16.01 -3.97
N ARG A 79 -1.13 16.67 -4.67
CA ARG A 79 -0.77 17.51 -5.82
C ARG A 79 0.16 18.65 -5.37
N GLU A 80 -0.14 19.28 -4.24
CA GLU A 80 0.65 20.39 -3.70
C GLU A 80 2.09 19.97 -3.37
N ASP A 81 2.28 18.76 -2.84
CA ASP A 81 3.62 18.20 -2.56
C ASP A 81 4.43 18.07 -3.85
N LEU A 82 3.81 17.53 -4.92
CA LEU A 82 4.48 17.35 -6.21
C LEU A 82 4.73 18.68 -6.91
N GLU A 83 3.81 19.64 -6.84
CA GLU A 83 4.02 20.99 -7.37
C GLU A 83 5.16 21.71 -6.65
N ALA A 84 5.31 21.50 -5.33
CA ALA A 84 6.45 22.03 -4.57
C ALA A 84 7.77 21.40 -5.04
N VAL A 85 7.81 20.08 -5.22
CA VAL A 85 8.98 19.37 -5.79
C VAL A 85 9.31 19.89 -7.20
N GLN A 86 8.30 20.10 -8.04
CA GLN A 86 8.48 20.64 -9.38
C GLN A 86 9.08 22.04 -9.35
N ARG A 87 8.60 22.91 -8.47
CA ARG A 87 9.15 24.27 -8.29
C ARG A 87 10.57 24.26 -7.74
N ALA A 88 10.92 23.26 -6.93
CA ALA A 88 12.28 23.06 -6.44
C ALA A 88 13.22 22.49 -7.53
N GLY A 89 12.68 21.99 -8.64
CA GLY A 89 13.47 21.33 -9.69
C GLY A 89 14.02 19.97 -9.24
N GLU A 90 13.41 19.36 -8.22
CA GLU A 90 13.83 18.08 -7.65
C GLU A 90 13.05 16.92 -8.27
N MET A 91 13.54 15.71 -8.04
CA MET A 91 12.84 14.48 -8.38
C MET A 91 12.77 13.52 -7.20
N LEU A 92 11.59 12.96 -6.97
CA LEU A 92 11.31 12.00 -5.90
C LEU A 92 11.69 10.59 -6.32
N HIS A 93 12.36 9.89 -5.41
CA HIS A 93 12.54 8.45 -5.44
C HIS A 93 11.61 7.82 -4.41
N ILE A 94 10.52 7.19 -4.89
CA ILE A 94 9.53 6.56 -4.02
C ILE A 94 9.98 5.12 -3.74
N ASN A 95 10.47 4.85 -2.53
CA ASN A 95 10.90 3.53 -2.08
C ASN A 95 10.11 3.16 -0.83
N VAL A 96 8.99 2.44 -0.98
CA VAL A 96 8.04 2.20 0.12
C VAL A 96 7.84 0.71 0.38
N LEU A 97 7.85 0.32 1.65
CA LEU A 97 7.35 -0.97 2.13
C LEU A 97 6.04 -0.73 2.90
N GLY A 98 4.92 -1.02 2.25
CA GLY A 98 3.57 -0.67 2.71
C GLY A 98 2.70 -0.11 1.59
N LEU A 99 2.19 1.10 1.77
CA LEU A 99 1.31 1.77 0.80
C LEU A 99 1.96 3.07 0.33
N ALA A 100 2.07 3.26 -0.97
CA ALA A 100 2.25 4.58 -1.57
C ALA A 100 0.95 5.00 -2.25
N SER A 101 0.45 6.19 -1.92
CA SER A 101 -0.78 6.75 -2.48
C SER A 101 -0.47 8.10 -3.12
N ILE A 102 -0.80 8.25 -4.40
CA ILE A 102 -0.73 9.49 -5.15
C ILE A 102 -2.17 9.99 -5.31
N ALA A 103 -2.41 11.24 -4.96
CA ALA A 103 -3.75 11.83 -5.00
C ALA A 103 -4.36 11.77 -6.42
N GLN A 104 -5.68 11.59 -6.49
CA GLN A 104 -6.40 11.34 -7.75
C GLN A 104 -6.40 12.54 -8.70
N ASP A 105 -6.21 13.74 -8.16
CA ASP A 105 -6.11 14.99 -8.89
C ASP A 105 -4.70 15.26 -9.43
N VAL A 106 -3.71 14.41 -9.15
CA VAL A 106 -2.38 14.52 -9.77
C VAL A 106 -2.47 14.16 -11.25
N THR A 107 -1.96 15.06 -12.10
CA THR A 107 -1.90 14.83 -13.54
C THR A 107 -0.72 13.91 -13.90
N PRO A 108 -0.82 13.12 -14.97
CA PRO A 108 0.28 12.28 -15.45
C PRO A 108 1.56 13.08 -15.74
N GLU A 109 1.44 14.30 -16.25
CA GLU A 109 2.54 15.18 -16.59
C GLU A 109 3.27 15.66 -15.33
N LEU A 110 2.52 16.06 -14.29
CA LEU A 110 3.09 16.48 -13.01
C LEU A 110 3.82 15.32 -12.33
N ALA A 111 3.20 14.14 -12.31
CA ALA A 111 3.83 12.93 -11.77
C ALA A 111 5.14 12.61 -12.51
N ARG A 112 5.15 12.69 -13.84
CA ARG A 112 6.34 12.41 -14.65
C ARG A 112 7.41 13.49 -14.55
N ALA A 113 7.04 14.74 -14.28
CA ALA A 113 8.02 15.80 -14.05
C ALA A 113 8.74 15.62 -12.70
N THR A 114 8.09 15.00 -11.72
CA THR A 114 8.52 15.04 -10.31
C THR A 114 8.94 13.69 -9.74
N ILE A 115 8.62 12.56 -10.35
CA ILE A 115 8.91 11.22 -9.80
C ILE A 115 9.94 10.50 -10.67
N ALA A 116 11.17 10.35 -10.18
CA ALA A 116 12.25 9.67 -10.91
C ALA A 116 12.11 8.15 -10.92
N SER A 117 11.71 7.55 -9.80
CA SER A 117 11.54 6.10 -9.70
C SER A 117 10.49 5.72 -8.66
N VAL A 118 9.81 4.59 -8.91
CA VAL A 118 8.82 4.01 -7.99
C VAL A 118 9.17 2.56 -7.71
N SER A 119 9.41 2.24 -6.44
CA SER A 119 9.60 0.87 -5.93
C SER A 119 8.72 0.71 -4.71
N VAL A 120 7.61 0.01 -4.86
CA VAL A 120 6.63 -0.19 -3.78
C VAL A 120 6.46 -1.68 -3.52
N LEU A 121 6.87 -2.11 -2.33
CA LEU A 121 6.59 -3.44 -1.82
C LEU A 121 5.30 -3.38 -1.00
N GLY A 122 4.18 -3.72 -1.64
CA GLY A 122 2.84 -3.63 -1.06
C GLY A 122 1.86 -3.10 -2.10
N ALA A 123 1.21 -1.97 -1.82
CA ALA A 123 0.19 -1.40 -2.70
C ALA A 123 0.58 0.00 -3.21
N LEU A 124 0.29 0.25 -4.49
CA LEU A 124 0.39 1.58 -5.10
C LEU A 124 -1.02 2.06 -5.51
N HIS A 125 -1.51 3.08 -4.82
CA HIS A 125 -2.74 3.78 -5.17
C HIS A 125 -2.41 5.02 -5.98
N ALA A 126 -2.95 5.11 -7.18
CA ALA A 126 -2.82 6.25 -8.08
C ALA A 126 -3.88 6.11 -9.17
N SER A 127 -4.20 7.22 -9.85
CA SER A 127 -5.08 7.16 -11.03
C SER A 127 -4.47 6.26 -12.12
N PRO A 128 -5.27 5.57 -12.94
CA PRO A 128 -4.75 4.72 -14.02
C PRO A 128 -3.83 5.47 -14.98
N ALA A 129 -4.13 6.74 -15.25
CA ALA A 129 -3.32 7.60 -16.11
C ALA A 129 -1.93 7.89 -15.50
N VAL A 130 -1.85 8.15 -14.18
CA VAL A 130 -0.58 8.32 -13.48
C VAL A 130 0.21 7.02 -13.43
N LYS A 131 -0.44 5.88 -13.17
CA LYS A 131 0.22 4.56 -13.22
C LYS A 131 0.83 4.28 -14.59
N ALA A 132 0.09 4.58 -15.66
CA ALA A 132 0.57 4.41 -17.03
C ALA A 132 1.77 5.32 -17.33
N ALA A 133 1.73 6.58 -16.89
CA ALA A 133 2.83 7.54 -17.11
C ALA A 133 4.11 7.24 -16.32
N LEU A 134 4.02 6.44 -15.26
CA LEU A 134 5.14 5.99 -14.43
C LEU A 134 5.56 4.53 -14.69
N ALA A 135 4.96 3.87 -15.68
CA ALA A 135 5.21 2.45 -15.96
C ALA A 135 6.69 2.18 -16.32
N ASP A 136 7.34 3.09 -17.05
CA ASP A 136 8.77 3.03 -17.39
C ASP A 136 9.71 3.31 -16.21
N ARG A 137 9.17 3.81 -15.09
CA ARG A 137 9.92 4.20 -13.87
C ARG A 137 9.63 3.30 -12.67
N THR A 138 8.76 2.31 -12.84
CA THR A 138 8.39 1.36 -11.80
C THR A 138 9.34 0.16 -11.84
N ARG A 139 9.89 -0.24 -10.68
CA ARG A 139 10.79 -1.39 -10.52
C ARG A 139 10.15 -2.52 -9.74
#